data_AF-A0A4U5VM17-F1
#
_entry.id   AF-A0A4U5VM17-F1
#
_cell.length_a   1.000
_cell.length_b   1.000
_cell.length_c   1.000
_cell.angle_alpha   90.00
_cell.angle_beta   90.00
_cell.angle_gamma   90.00
#
_symmetry.space_group_name_H-M   'P 1'
#
loop_
_entity.id
_entity.type
_entity.pdbx_description
1 polymer ?
#
loop_
_entity_poly.entity_id
_entity_poly.type
_entity_poly.pdbx_seq_one_letter_code
_entity_poly.pdbx_strand_id
1 'polypeptide(L)'
;MPAALNEPVNLLQRLCEELEYSELLDTASNTADPYQRMIYIAAFAISGYSTATFRNRYKPFNPVLGETYECVREDRGFRLISEQVCHHPPISACHAESDNFSFWQDQRWKNKFWGKSLEILPTGMVNVTLSRYGDHYEWNKVVTCIHNVLSQQRYLEHYGEVTIRNLKSDVCTCKITFVKSRYWGSDTNKNEVQGTVLDQSGSVIHRFGGLWHEGIFCDTLPTPQCVWKPNPQPEDYLLYYGFSSFAMEVNELPPDLKPFLPPTDSRLRPDQRMLEDGQVDEADRKKDIIEEIQRERRKELSKRGEEHVPRFFKKAKDHCGRDVWLTNDTYWKLRENPGFANTENITLW
;
A
#
# COMPACT_ATOMS: atom_id res chain seq x y z
N MET A 1 4.28 -20.64 6.55
CA MET A 1 5.44 -19.82 7.01
C MET A 1 5.25 -19.60 8.49
N PRO A 2 6.28 -19.85 9.33
CA PRO A 2 6.19 -19.64 10.77
C PRO A 2 5.87 -18.18 11.11
N ALA A 3 5.06 -17.96 12.16
CA ALA A 3 4.69 -16.62 12.64
C ALA A 3 5.92 -15.77 13.02
N ALA A 4 7.03 -16.39 13.47
CA ALA A 4 8.27 -15.70 13.78
C ALA A 4 8.94 -14.99 12.59
N LEU A 5 8.57 -15.35 11.35
CA LEU A 5 9.04 -14.67 10.13
C LEU A 5 8.07 -13.57 9.67
N ASN A 6 6.97 -13.40 10.38
CA ASN A 6 6.02 -12.33 10.16
C ASN A 6 6.39 -11.07 10.96
N GLU A 7 5.86 -9.94 10.50
CA GLU A 7 5.69 -8.72 11.27
C GLU A 7 4.21 -8.60 11.67
N PRO A 8 3.85 -7.93 12.79
CA PRO A 8 2.49 -7.91 13.35
C PRO A 8 1.52 -6.96 12.61
N VAL A 9 1.63 -6.91 11.28
CA VAL A 9 0.68 -6.26 10.37
C VAL A 9 0.43 -7.15 9.16
N ASN A 10 -0.71 -6.98 8.49
CA ASN A 10 -1.04 -7.71 7.26
C ASN A 10 -0.93 -6.83 6.00
N LEU A 11 -1.19 -7.42 4.83
CA LEU A 11 -1.16 -6.68 3.56
C LEU A 11 -2.23 -5.58 3.44
N LEU A 12 -3.35 -5.68 4.15
CA LEU A 12 -4.40 -4.66 4.16
C LEU A 12 -3.94 -3.39 4.90
N GLN A 13 -3.16 -3.57 5.97
CA GLN A 13 -2.51 -2.49 6.71
C GLN A 13 -1.33 -1.90 5.91
N ARG A 14 -0.54 -2.72 5.22
CA ARG A 14 0.51 -2.23 4.30
C ARG A 14 -0.04 -1.30 3.21
N LEU A 15 -1.25 -1.56 2.70
CA LEU A 15 -1.93 -0.66 1.78
C LEU A 15 -2.20 0.72 2.39
N CYS A 16 -2.52 0.77 3.68
CA CYS A 16 -2.74 2.02 4.41
C CYS A 16 -1.44 2.79 4.66
N GLU A 17 -0.30 2.11 4.81
CA GLU A 17 1.00 2.76 4.98
C GLU A 17 1.43 3.60 3.76
N GLU A 18 0.88 3.33 2.56
CA GLU A 18 1.11 4.17 1.38
C GLU A 18 0.51 5.58 1.54
N LEU A 19 -0.35 5.80 2.54
CA LEU A 19 -0.89 7.10 2.90
C LEU A 19 -0.13 7.77 4.07
N GLU A 20 1.04 7.25 4.49
CA GLU A 20 1.88 7.91 5.52
C GLU A 20 2.25 9.35 5.15
N TYR A 21 2.34 9.66 3.85
CA TYR A 21 2.66 10.99 3.32
C TYR A 21 1.48 11.60 2.52
N SER A 22 0.24 11.37 2.98
CA SER A 22 -0.98 11.85 2.32
C SER A 22 -1.04 13.37 2.15
N GLU A 23 -0.31 14.14 2.98
CA GLU A 23 -0.21 15.59 2.87
C GLU A 23 0.36 16.08 1.53
N LEU A 24 1.08 15.21 0.79
CA LEU A 24 1.51 15.48 -0.57
C LEU A 24 0.31 15.57 -1.53
N LEU A 25 -0.74 14.78 -1.30
CA LEU A 25 -1.99 14.85 -2.07
C LEU A 25 -2.79 16.11 -1.72
N ASP A 26 -2.80 16.53 -0.46
CA ASP A 26 -3.40 17.80 -0.05
C ASP A 26 -2.68 18.99 -0.71
N THR A 27 -1.36 18.95 -0.72
CA THR A 27 -0.52 19.96 -1.39
C THR A 27 -0.78 19.96 -2.90
N ALA A 28 -0.88 18.79 -3.52
CA ALA A 28 -1.24 18.64 -4.93
C ALA A 28 -2.63 19.25 -5.22
N SER A 29 -3.63 18.95 -4.40
CA SER A 29 -5.01 19.47 -4.55
C SER A 29 -5.10 21.00 -4.39
N ASN A 30 -4.15 21.60 -3.69
CA ASN A 30 -4.02 23.05 -3.53
C ASN A 30 -3.09 23.73 -4.56
N THR A 31 -2.51 22.99 -5.50
CA THR A 31 -1.57 23.50 -6.49
C THR A 31 -2.26 23.70 -7.85
N ALA A 32 -2.40 24.96 -8.29
CA ALA A 32 -3.08 25.30 -9.54
C ALA A 32 -2.31 24.85 -10.80
N ASP A 33 -1.00 25.01 -10.80
CA ASP A 33 -0.16 24.62 -11.94
C ASP A 33 -0.13 23.08 -12.09
N PRO A 34 -0.60 22.52 -13.23
CA PRO A 34 -0.60 21.08 -13.47
C PRO A 34 0.79 20.46 -13.47
N TYR A 35 1.83 21.20 -13.86
CA TYR A 35 3.21 20.67 -13.88
C TYR A 35 3.77 20.51 -12.47
N GLN A 36 3.61 21.54 -11.62
CA GLN A 36 3.96 21.47 -10.20
C GLN A 36 3.10 20.44 -9.44
N ARG A 37 1.81 20.34 -9.76
CA ARG A 37 0.92 19.33 -9.16
C ARG A 37 1.38 17.91 -9.47
N MET A 38 1.83 17.65 -10.70
CA MET A 38 2.40 16.36 -11.09
C MET A 38 3.66 16.01 -10.27
N ILE A 39 4.49 16.99 -9.87
CA ILE A 39 5.65 16.76 -9.00
C ILE A 39 5.22 16.22 -7.63
N TYR A 40 4.16 16.77 -7.02
CA TYR A 40 3.65 16.27 -5.74
C TYR A 40 3.03 14.86 -5.86
N ILE A 41 2.30 14.59 -6.95
CA ILE A 41 1.80 13.23 -7.23
C ILE A 41 2.95 12.24 -7.41
N ALA A 42 4.02 12.64 -8.11
CA ALA A 42 5.21 11.82 -8.29
C ALA A 42 5.96 11.56 -6.97
N ALA A 43 6.11 12.59 -6.13
CA ALA A 43 6.70 12.44 -4.81
C ALA A 43 5.87 11.49 -3.93
N PHE A 44 4.54 11.61 -3.95
CA PHE A 44 3.63 10.70 -3.24
C PHE A 44 3.82 9.25 -3.73
N ALA A 45 3.84 9.02 -5.05
CA ALA A 45 4.07 7.70 -5.63
C ALA A 45 5.41 7.08 -5.23
N ILE A 46 6.47 7.89 -5.07
CA ILE A 46 7.79 7.43 -4.61
C ILE A 46 7.79 7.16 -3.10
N SER A 47 7.08 7.98 -2.31
CA SER A 47 7.08 7.91 -0.85
C SER A 47 6.61 6.54 -0.31
N GLY A 48 5.71 5.86 -1.02
CA GLY A 48 5.21 4.53 -0.68
C GLY A 48 6.27 3.41 -0.68
N TYR A 49 7.48 3.67 -1.22
CA TYR A 49 8.61 2.73 -1.17
C TYR A 49 9.56 2.97 0.01
N SER A 50 9.46 4.13 0.68
CA SER A 50 10.45 4.59 1.66
C SER A 50 10.64 3.65 2.86
N THR A 51 9.55 3.08 3.38
CA THR A 51 9.57 2.20 4.56
C THR A 51 10.25 0.85 4.29
N ALA A 52 10.41 0.46 3.02
CA ALA A 52 11.00 -0.82 2.63
C ALA A 52 12.49 -0.93 3.04
N THR A 53 13.19 0.20 3.20
CA THR A 53 14.59 0.21 3.64
C THR A 53 14.78 -0.41 5.03
N PHE A 54 13.79 -0.26 5.92
CA PHE A 54 13.84 -0.76 7.30
C PHE A 54 13.16 -2.13 7.47
N ARG A 55 12.31 -2.54 6.52
CA ARG A 55 11.36 -3.66 6.68
C ARG A 55 11.61 -4.82 5.72
N ASN A 56 12.87 -5.13 5.43
CA ASN A 56 13.26 -6.19 4.48
C ASN A 56 13.49 -7.59 5.11
N ARG A 57 13.33 -7.71 6.43
CA ARG A 57 13.57 -8.96 7.19
C ARG A 57 12.33 -9.83 7.34
N TYR A 58 11.20 -9.17 7.60
CA TYR A 58 9.93 -9.79 7.95
C TYR A 58 8.95 -9.68 6.79
N LYS A 59 7.93 -10.54 6.80
CA LYS A 59 6.85 -10.53 5.82
C LYS A 59 5.51 -10.20 6.52
N PRO A 60 4.68 -9.31 5.98
CA PRO A 60 3.35 -9.07 6.55
C PRO A 60 2.51 -10.36 6.53
N PHE A 61 1.56 -10.48 7.46
CA PHE A 61 0.57 -11.55 7.40
C PHE A 61 -0.17 -11.51 6.06
N ASN A 62 -0.44 -12.68 5.49
CA ASN A 62 -1.33 -12.76 4.35
C ASN A 62 -2.77 -12.69 4.88
N PRO A 63 -3.57 -11.70 4.47
CA PRO A 63 -4.95 -11.61 4.90
C PRO A 63 -5.74 -12.84 4.45
N VAL A 64 -6.69 -13.29 5.26
CA VAL A 64 -7.66 -14.31 4.83
C VAL A 64 -8.74 -13.67 3.95
N LEU A 65 -9.32 -14.45 3.06
CA LEU A 65 -10.37 -14.00 2.14
C LEU A 65 -11.54 -13.38 2.93
N GLY A 66 -11.97 -12.18 2.58
CA GLY A 66 -13.01 -11.42 3.30
C GLY A 66 -12.53 -10.73 4.60
N GLU A 67 -11.25 -10.82 4.96
CA GLU A 67 -10.65 -9.97 6.00
C GLU A 67 -10.70 -8.51 5.55
N THR A 68 -10.94 -7.61 6.50
CA THR A 68 -11.03 -6.16 6.25
C THR A 68 -10.09 -5.39 7.15
N TYR A 69 -9.82 -4.14 6.81
CA TYR A 69 -9.12 -3.20 7.67
C TYR A 69 -9.62 -1.78 7.40
N GLU A 70 -10.03 -1.07 8.46
CA GLU A 70 -10.27 0.37 8.38
C GLU A 70 -9.18 1.21 9.02
N CYS A 71 -9.04 2.45 8.57
CA CYS A 71 -8.20 3.45 9.21
C CYS A 71 -8.86 4.82 9.06
N VAL A 72 -9.17 5.49 10.17
CA VAL A 72 -9.65 6.88 10.18
C VAL A 72 -8.54 7.73 10.78
N ARG A 73 -8.05 8.71 10.01
CA ARG A 73 -6.99 9.64 10.41
C ARG A 73 -7.54 11.05 10.39
N GLU A 74 -8.15 11.47 11.50
CA GLU A 74 -8.67 12.83 11.65
C GLU A 74 -7.54 13.87 11.54
N ASP A 75 -6.37 13.55 12.10
CA ASP A 75 -5.16 14.37 12.04
C ASP A 75 -4.61 14.57 10.61
N ARG A 76 -4.97 13.68 9.68
CA ARG A 76 -4.56 13.73 8.27
C ARG A 76 -5.72 13.90 7.29
N GLY A 77 -6.95 14.07 7.80
CA GLY A 77 -8.14 14.32 6.99
C GLY A 77 -8.49 13.20 5.99
N PHE A 78 -8.24 11.93 6.31
CA PHE A 78 -8.68 10.81 5.46
C PHE A 78 -9.26 9.64 6.24
N ARG A 79 -10.05 8.83 5.54
CA ARG A 79 -10.49 7.51 5.99
C ARG A 79 -10.25 6.47 4.90
N LEU A 80 -9.78 5.28 5.28
CA LEU A 80 -9.47 4.17 4.38
C LEU A 80 -10.24 2.92 4.80
N ILE A 81 -10.70 2.16 3.82
CA ILE A 81 -11.14 0.78 3.96
C ILE A 81 -10.36 -0.10 2.99
N SER A 82 -9.96 -1.29 3.43
CA SER A 82 -9.41 -2.34 2.59
C SER A 82 -10.03 -3.70 2.89
N GLU A 83 -10.04 -4.56 1.87
CA GLU A 83 -10.62 -5.90 1.93
C GLU A 83 -9.77 -6.89 1.11
N GLN A 84 -9.61 -8.10 1.64
CA GLN A 84 -9.03 -9.21 0.88
C GLN A 84 -10.08 -9.80 -0.06
N VAL A 85 -10.14 -9.28 -1.28
CA VAL A 85 -11.19 -9.61 -2.28
C VAL A 85 -10.95 -10.93 -3.02
N CYS A 86 -9.71 -11.41 -3.07
CA CYS A 86 -9.37 -12.70 -3.68
C CYS A 86 -8.17 -13.35 -2.99
N HIS A 87 -8.11 -14.68 -3.00
CA HIS A 87 -6.99 -15.43 -2.42
C HIS A 87 -6.17 -16.21 -3.48
N HIS A 88 -6.77 -16.55 -4.63
CA HIS A 88 -6.09 -17.25 -5.72
C HIS A 88 -6.41 -16.61 -7.08
N PRO A 89 -5.54 -15.72 -7.60
CA PRO A 89 -4.37 -15.15 -6.93
C PRO A 89 -4.76 -14.21 -5.76
N PRO A 90 -3.87 -13.94 -4.78
CA PRO A 90 -4.19 -13.03 -3.70
C PRO A 90 -4.33 -11.60 -4.24
N ILE A 91 -5.46 -10.96 -3.93
CA ILE A 91 -5.78 -9.58 -4.29
C ILE A 91 -6.34 -8.89 -3.05
N SER A 92 -5.74 -7.76 -2.70
CA SER A 92 -6.17 -6.87 -1.62
C SER A 92 -6.62 -5.56 -2.25
N ALA A 93 -7.85 -5.13 -2.03
CA ALA A 93 -8.35 -3.86 -2.54
C ALA A 93 -8.40 -2.83 -1.41
N CYS A 94 -8.11 -1.56 -1.70
CA CYS A 94 -8.32 -0.46 -0.76
C CYS A 94 -8.94 0.76 -1.44
N HIS A 95 -9.65 1.55 -0.65
CA HIS A 95 -10.18 2.85 -1.03
C HIS A 95 -10.07 3.81 0.15
N ALA A 96 -9.53 4.99 -0.11
CA ALA A 96 -9.47 6.09 0.83
C ALA A 96 -10.17 7.32 0.29
N GLU A 97 -10.80 8.05 1.20
CA GLU A 97 -11.54 9.29 0.95
C GLU A 97 -11.03 10.39 1.87
N SER A 98 -10.88 11.57 1.30
CA SER A 98 -10.57 12.85 1.95
C SER A 98 -11.42 13.94 1.26
N ASP A 99 -11.51 15.12 1.87
CA ASP A 99 -12.09 16.30 1.22
C ASP A 99 -11.29 16.72 -0.03
N ASN A 100 -9.98 16.45 -0.05
CA ASN A 100 -9.08 16.90 -1.11
C ASN A 100 -8.79 15.85 -2.18
N PHE A 101 -8.88 14.57 -1.83
CA PHE A 101 -8.51 13.45 -2.70
C PHE A 101 -9.33 12.19 -2.45
N SER A 102 -9.40 11.33 -3.46
CA SER A 102 -9.71 9.90 -3.29
C SER A 102 -8.55 9.08 -3.81
N PHE A 103 -8.20 8.01 -3.11
CA PHE A 103 -7.09 7.12 -3.44
C PHE A 103 -7.59 5.67 -3.45
N TRP A 104 -7.25 4.91 -4.48
CA TRP A 104 -7.59 3.49 -4.50
C TRP A 104 -6.64 2.65 -5.35
N GLN A 105 -6.60 1.37 -5.03
CA GLN A 105 -5.88 0.36 -5.79
C GLN A 105 -6.37 -1.03 -5.42
N ASP A 106 -6.12 -1.97 -6.32
CA ASP A 106 -6.21 -3.39 -6.04
C ASP A 106 -4.85 -4.05 -6.25
N GLN A 107 -4.20 -4.36 -5.13
CA GLN A 107 -2.84 -4.82 -5.13
C GLN A 107 -2.75 -6.30 -5.49
N ARG A 108 -1.92 -6.55 -6.50
CA ARG A 108 -1.72 -7.85 -7.13
C ARG A 108 -0.22 -8.07 -7.28
N TRP A 109 0.26 -9.23 -6.88
CA TRP A 109 1.68 -9.55 -6.88
C TRP A 109 1.92 -10.90 -7.55
N LYS A 110 3.01 -10.97 -8.30
CA LYS A 110 3.61 -12.23 -8.72
C LYS A 110 5.01 -12.31 -8.14
N ASN A 111 5.32 -13.43 -7.50
CA ASN A 111 6.64 -13.66 -6.92
C ASN A 111 7.46 -14.53 -7.86
N LYS A 112 8.72 -14.15 -8.12
CA LYS A 112 9.70 -14.96 -8.85
C LYS A 112 10.95 -15.17 -8.00
N PHE A 113 11.27 -16.43 -7.72
CA PHE A 113 12.46 -16.80 -6.97
C PHE A 113 13.60 -17.19 -7.91
N TRP A 114 14.74 -16.55 -7.76
CA TRP A 114 15.93 -16.70 -8.60
C TRP A 114 17.09 -17.38 -7.83
N GLY A 115 16.78 -18.25 -6.87
CA GLY A 115 17.76 -18.96 -6.05
C GLY A 115 18.32 -18.14 -4.89
N LYS A 116 18.86 -16.94 -5.14
CA LYS A 116 19.36 -16.02 -4.09
C LYS A 116 18.50 -14.79 -3.88
N SER A 117 17.67 -14.44 -4.85
CA SER A 117 16.84 -13.24 -4.82
C SER A 117 15.36 -13.57 -5.07
N LEU A 118 14.48 -12.78 -4.49
CA LEU A 118 13.03 -12.84 -4.67
C LEU A 118 12.56 -11.54 -5.31
N GLU A 119 12.06 -11.61 -6.53
CA GLU A 119 11.37 -10.50 -7.18
C GLU A 119 9.87 -10.55 -6.87
N ILE A 120 9.33 -9.40 -6.47
CA ILE A 120 7.92 -9.13 -6.27
C ILE A 120 7.49 -8.19 -7.39
N LEU A 121 6.66 -8.70 -8.29
CA LEU A 121 6.19 -7.98 -9.48
C LEU A 121 4.75 -7.52 -9.26
N PRO A 122 4.50 -6.22 -9.01
CA PRO A 122 3.16 -5.69 -8.91
C PRO A 122 2.48 -5.60 -10.29
N THR A 123 1.18 -5.87 -10.37
CA THR A 123 0.42 -5.79 -11.64
C THR A 123 -0.84 -4.93 -11.58
N GLY A 124 -1.17 -4.36 -10.42
CA GLY A 124 -2.29 -3.41 -10.24
C GLY A 124 -1.86 -1.97 -10.51
N MET A 125 -2.82 -1.10 -10.81
CA MET A 125 -2.61 0.34 -10.94
C MET A 125 -3.01 1.05 -9.65
N VAL A 126 -2.30 2.13 -9.33
CA VAL A 126 -2.67 3.05 -8.26
C VAL A 126 -3.38 4.23 -8.87
N ASN A 127 -4.44 4.68 -8.20
CA ASN A 127 -5.29 5.76 -8.67
C ASN A 127 -5.47 6.82 -7.59
N VAL A 128 -5.43 8.09 -8.02
CA VAL A 128 -5.77 9.25 -7.20
C VAL A 128 -6.65 10.19 -8.00
N THR A 129 -7.75 10.66 -7.42
CA THR A 129 -8.49 11.80 -7.95
C THR A 129 -8.31 13.02 -7.06
N LEU A 130 -8.22 14.20 -7.69
CA LEU A 130 -8.22 15.49 -6.99
C LEU A 130 -9.46 16.27 -7.44
N SER A 131 -10.47 16.35 -6.57
CA SER A 131 -11.79 16.87 -6.91
C SER A 131 -11.74 18.33 -7.40
N ARG A 132 -10.84 19.15 -6.84
CA ARG A 132 -10.75 20.59 -7.12
C ARG A 132 -10.51 20.92 -8.60
N TYR A 133 -9.69 20.11 -9.27
CA TYR A 133 -9.34 20.30 -10.68
C TYR A 133 -9.97 19.25 -11.60
N GLY A 134 -10.72 18.30 -11.05
CA GLY A 134 -11.29 17.17 -11.80
C GLY A 134 -10.23 16.20 -12.32
N ASP A 135 -9.06 16.14 -11.68
CA ASP A 135 -7.95 15.31 -12.10
C ASP A 135 -8.15 13.85 -11.69
N HIS A 136 -7.68 12.92 -12.52
CA HIS A 136 -7.60 11.50 -12.21
C HIS A 136 -6.22 10.97 -12.61
N TYR A 137 -5.32 10.88 -11.66
CA TYR A 137 -3.99 10.32 -11.84
C TYR A 137 -4.00 8.80 -11.72
N GLU A 138 -3.29 8.12 -12.62
CA GLU A 138 -3.09 6.67 -12.60
C GLU A 138 -1.61 6.36 -12.84
N TRP A 139 -1.05 5.40 -12.09
CA TRP A 139 0.33 4.92 -12.28
C TRP A 139 0.53 3.45 -11.91
N ASN A 140 1.58 2.84 -12.49
CA ASN A 140 2.01 1.48 -12.16
C ASN A 140 3.05 1.49 -11.03
N LYS A 141 3.21 0.35 -10.34
CA LYS A 141 4.32 0.14 -9.39
C LYS A 141 5.53 -0.53 -10.07
N VAL A 142 6.69 -0.43 -9.44
CA VAL A 142 7.95 -1.05 -9.92
C VAL A 142 8.26 -2.37 -9.22
N VAL A 143 9.22 -3.11 -9.76
CA VAL A 143 9.67 -4.37 -9.17
C VAL A 143 10.36 -4.10 -7.84
N THR A 144 10.05 -4.90 -6.84
CA THR A 144 10.82 -4.97 -5.59
C THR A 144 11.60 -6.27 -5.58
N CYS A 145 12.92 -6.21 -5.37
CA CYS A 145 13.78 -7.36 -5.31
C CYS A 145 14.45 -7.44 -3.94
N ILE A 146 14.22 -8.55 -3.23
CA ILE A 146 14.93 -8.87 -1.99
C ILE A 146 16.10 -9.75 -2.37
N HIS A 147 17.31 -9.27 -2.16
CA HIS A 147 18.54 -9.98 -2.44
C HIS A 147 19.02 -10.75 -1.22
N ASN A 148 19.74 -11.84 -1.47
CA ASN A 148 20.31 -12.72 -0.45
C ASN A 148 19.27 -13.25 0.56
N VAL A 149 18.09 -13.68 0.10
CA VAL A 149 16.99 -14.12 0.99
C VAL A 149 17.34 -15.29 1.92
N LEU A 150 18.38 -16.06 1.61
CA LEU A 150 18.89 -17.16 2.45
C LEU A 150 20.08 -16.74 3.35
N SER A 151 20.48 -15.47 3.32
CA SER A 151 21.56 -14.90 4.14
C SER A 151 21.00 -13.94 5.20
N GLN A 152 21.84 -13.62 6.20
CA GLN A 152 21.59 -12.56 7.19
C GLN A 152 21.78 -11.15 6.59
N GLN A 153 22.62 -11.01 5.57
CA GLN A 153 22.88 -9.74 4.88
C GLN A 153 21.89 -9.53 3.73
N ARG A 154 20.60 -9.45 4.09
CA ARG A 154 19.54 -9.10 3.14
C ARG A 154 19.60 -7.61 2.85
N TYR A 155 19.34 -7.28 1.60
CA TYR A 155 19.04 -5.92 1.20
C TYR A 155 17.95 -5.94 0.16
N LEU A 156 17.25 -4.82 0.05
CA LEU A 156 16.14 -4.64 -0.85
C LEU A 156 16.52 -3.61 -1.90
N GLU A 157 16.01 -3.80 -3.10
CA GLU A 157 16.16 -2.88 -4.22
C GLU A 157 14.82 -2.72 -4.95
N HIS A 158 14.53 -1.50 -5.39
CA HIS A 158 13.43 -1.21 -6.30
C HIS A 158 14.00 -0.81 -7.66
N TYR A 159 13.44 -1.35 -8.75
CA TYR A 159 13.84 -0.95 -10.09
C TYR A 159 12.72 -1.07 -11.12
N GLY A 160 12.83 -0.24 -12.16
CA GLY A 160 11.88 -0.17 -13.25
C GLY A 160 11.36 1.24 -13.44
N GLU A 161 10.35 1.37 -14.31
CA GLU A 161 9.77 2.66 -14.65
C GLU A 161 8.35 2.77 -14.10
N VAL A 162 8.03 3.93 -13.52
CA VAL A 162 6.67 4.38 -13.25
C VAL A 162 6.29 5.39 -14.32
N THR A 163 5.12 5.22 -14.91
CA THR A 163 4.48 6.25 -15.74
C THR A 163 3.24 6.76 -15.03
N ILE A 164 3.20 8.06 -14.73
CA ILE A 164 2.03 8.73 -14.15
C ILE A 164 1.34 9.52 -15.26
N ARG A 165 0.03 9.33 -15.39
CA ARG A 165 -0.82 10.05 -16.34
C ARG A 165 -2.05 10.57 -15.64
N ASN A 166 -2.55 11.71 -16.09
CA ASN A 166 -3.90 12.15 -15.79
C ASN A 166 -4.84 11.62 -16.89
N LEU A 167 -5.90 10.91 -16.51
CA LEU A 167 -6.86 10.31 -17.44
C LEU A 167 -7.94 11.30 -17.89
N LYS A 168 -7.99 12.49 -17.30
CA LYS A 168 -8.93 13.58 -17.62
C LYS A 168 -8.26 14.79 -18.29
N SER A 169 -6.94 14.79 -18.36
CA SER A 169 -6.15 15.87 -18.97
C SER A 169 -4.87 15.31 -19.57
N ASP A 170 -4.51 15.77 -20.76
CA ASP A 170 -3.27 15.40 -21.46
C ASP A 170 -2.15 16.44 -21.28
N VAL A 171 -2.38 17.51 -20.51
CA VAL A 171 -1.45 18.66 -20.34
C VAL A 171 -0.02 18.22 -20.00
N CYS A 172 0.12 17.21 -19.15
CA CYS A 172 1.42 16.66 -18.81
C CYS A 172 1.38 15.18 -18.46
N THR A 173 2.54 14.53 -18.60
CA THR A 173 2.80 13.18 -18.11
C THR A 173 4.07 13.16 -17.28
N CYS A 174 4.24 12.15 -16.43
CA CYS A 174 5.47 11.99 -15.66
C CYS A 174 6.04 10.59 -15.86
N LYS A 175 7.36 10.52 -16.01
CA LYS A 175 8.13 9.27 -16.02
C LYS A 175 9.10 9.30 -14.86
N ILE A 176 9.18 8.19 -14.13
CA ILE A 176 10.09 8.00 -13.00
C ILE A 176 10.85 6.70 -13.24
N THR A 177 12.16 6.74 -13.12
CA THR A 177 13.04 5.58 -13.20
C THR A 177 13.63 5.30 -11.83
N PHE A 178 13.31 4.13 -11.27
CA PHE A 178 14.04 3.56 -10.15
C PHE A 178 15.27 2.87 -10.71
N VAL A 179 16.44 3.46 -10.47
CA VAL A 179 17.70 3.06 -11.09
C VAL A 179 18.17 1.75 -10.49
N LYS A 180 18.34 0.73 -11.34
CA LYS A 180 18.91 -0.55 -10.91
C LYS A 180 20.40 -0.40 -10.66
N SER A 181 20.85 -0.80 -9.49
CA SER A 181 22.25 -0.78 -9.08
C SER A 181 23.07 -1.70 -9.97
N ARG A 182 24.24 -1.24 -10.42
CA ARG A 182 25.17 -2.05 -11.20
C ARG A 182 26.04 -2.90 -10.28
N TYR A 183 26.18 -4.19 -10.57
CA TYR A 183 26.98 -5.15 -9.78
C TYR A 183 28.50 -4.81 -9.70
N TRP A 184 29.02 -3.96 -10.59
CA TRP A 184 30.45 -3.69 -10.77
C TRP A 184 30.77 -2.19 -10.85
N GLY A 185 30.25 -1.39 -9.93
CA GLY A 185 30.47 0.06 -9.85
C GLY A 185 30.34 0.56 -8.42
N SER A 186 30.79 1.79 -8.18
CA SER A 186 30.64 2.47 -6.88
C SER A 186 29.19 2.46 -6.40
N ASP A 187 28.99 2.47 -5.08
CA ASP A 187 27.69 2.50 -4.37
C ASP A 187 26.87 3.78 -4.66
N THR A 188 27.27 4.58 -5.65
CA THR A 188 26.83 5.95 -5.94
C THR A 188 25.40 6.07 -6.43
N ASN A 189 24.81 5.00 -6.96
CA ASN A 189 23.47 5.03 -7.57
C ASN A 189 22.49 4.10 -6.83
N LYS A 190 22.89 3.57 -5.68
CA LYS A 190 22.03 2.72 -4.87
C LYS A 190 20.82 3.53 -4.44
N ASN A 191 19.63 2.96 -4.66
CA ASN A 191 18.34 3.58 -4.32
C ASN A 191 18.02 4.89 -5.06
N GLU A 192 18.73 5.19 -6.14
CA GLU A 192 18.51 6.40 -6.93
C GLU A 192 17.18 6.37 -7.68
N VAL A 193 16.51 7.51 -7.70
CA VAL A 193 15.31 7.77 -8.47
C VAL A 193 15.51 9.02 -9.32
N GLN A 194 15.16 8.91 -10.60
CA GLN A 194 15.21 10.01 -11.56
C GLN A 194 13.82 10.20 -12.17
N GLY A 195 13.35 11.44 -12.25
CA GLY A 195 12.01 11.77 -12.71
C GLY A 195 11.99 12.95 -13.67
N THR A 196 11.05 12.90 -14.61
CA THR A 196 10.79 14.00 -15.55
C THR A 196 9.30 14.22 -15.72
N VAL A 197 8.86 15.48 -15.62
CA VAL A 197 7.53 15.92 -16.05
C VAL A 197 7.64 16.45 -17.48
N LEU A 198 6.80 15.93 -18.35
CA LEU A 198 6.77 16.21 -19.78
C LEU A 198 5.46 16.92 -20.13
N ASP A 199 5.51 17.92 -21.00
CA ASP A 199 4.30 18.48 -21.61
C ASP A 199 3.72 17.59 -22.73
N GLN A 200 2.62 18.03 -23.34
CA GLN A 200 1.98 17.35 -24.48
C GLN A 200 2.90 17.13 -25.69
N SER A 201 3.89 18.01 -25.89
CA SER A 201 4.87 17.90 -26.98
C SER A 201 5.99 16.90 -26.68
N GLY A 202 6.08 16.41 -25.43
CA GLY A 202 7.17 15.59 -24.93
C GLY A 202 8.38 16.40 -24.45
N SER A 203 8.25 17.72 -24.34
CA SER A 203 9.31 18.59 -23.82
C SER A 203 9.39 18.47 -22.29
N VAL A 204 10.62 18.43 -21.77
CA VAL A 204 10.86 18.31 -20.32
C VAL A 204 10.62 19.67 -19.66
N ILE A 205 9.61 19.73 -18.80
CA ILE A 205 9.28 20.92 -18.01
C ILE A 205 9.98 20.89 -16.66
N HIS A 206 9.94 19.74 -15.97
CA HIS A 206 10.65 19.53 -14.72
C HIS A 206 11.53 18.30 -14.75
N ARG A 207 12.65 18.40 -14.06
CA ARG A 207 13.46 17.27 -13.61
C ARG A 207 13.38 17.23 -12.09
N PHE A 208 13.39 16.02 -11.56
CA PHE A 208 13.41 15.78 -10.12
C PHE A 208 14.07 14.44 -9.85
N GLY A 209 14.52 14.23 -8.64
CA GLY A 209 15.18 12.99 -8.26
C GLY A 209 15.74 13.04 -6.86
N GLY A 210 16.45 11.99 -6.51
CA GLY A 210 17.01 11.79 -5.18
C GLY A 210 17.09 10.31 -4.87
N LEU A 211 16.95 9.98 -3.59
CA LEU A 211 16.96 8.60 -3.13
C LEU A 211 15.61 8.28 -2.53
N TRP A 212 14.98 7.17 -2.93
CA TRP A 212 13.61 6.82 -2.49
C TRP A 212 13.47 6.64 -0.97
N HIS A 213 14.58 6.56 -0.24
CA HIS A 213 14.66 6.40 1.21
C HIS A 213 15.24 7.61 1.95
N GLU A 214 15.63 8.69 1.27
CA GLU A 214 16.19 9.90 1.89
C GLU A 214 15.48 11.19 1.48
N GLY A 215 14.83 11.20 0.31
CA GLY A 215 14.04 12.34 -0.15
C GLY A 215 14.14 12.61 -1.64
N ILE A 216 13.26 13.47 -2.12
CA ILE A 216 13.13 13.88 -3.51
C ILE A 216 13.23 15.40 -3.61
N PHE A 217 14.00 15.85 -4.59
CA PHE A 217 14.30 17.25 -4.87
C PHE A 217 13.96 17.57 -6.33
N CYS A 218 13.44 18.76 -6.57
CA CYS A 218 13.18 19.27 -7.92
C CYS A 218 14.16 20.40 -8.21
N ASP A 219 15.02 20.21 -9.22
CA ASP A 219 16.18 21.05 -9.53
C ASP A 219 15.89 22.14 -10.57
N THR A 220 14.76 22.05 -11.28
CA THR A 220 14.34 23.07 -12.27
C THR A 220 13.52 24.21 -11.68
N LEU A 221 13.25 24.19 -10.38
CA LEU A 221 12.66 25.33 -9.68
C LEU A 221 13.73 26.39 -9.39
N PRO A 222 13.38 27.70 -9.31
CA PRO A 222 14.36 28.79 -9.14
C PRO A 222 15.35 28.59 -7.99
N THR A 223 14.95 27.80 -6.99
CA THR A 223 15.79 27.23 -5.94
C THR A 223 15.51 25.74 -5.85
N PRO A 224 16.52 24.84 -5.89
CA PRO A 224 16.31 23.41 -5.72
C PRO A 224 15.48 23.14 -4.47
N GLN A 225 14.24 22.70 -4.67
CA GLN A 225 13.28 22.55 -3.58
C GLN A 225 13.21 21.09 -3.18
N CYS A 226 13.32 20.84 -1.88
CA CYS A 226 12.97 19.55 -1.31
C CYS A 226 11.45 19.38 -1.39
N VAL A 227 10.99 18.41 -2.18
CA VAL A 227 9.56 18.12 -2.39
C VAL A 227 9.05 17.19 -1.31
N TRP A 228 9.86 16.21 -0.91
CA TRP A 228 9.51 15.22 0.10
C TRP A 228 10.76 14.67 0.78
N LYS A 229 10.64 14.34 2.06
CA LYS A 229 11.59 13.55 2.85
C LYS A 229 10.83 12.57 3.73
N PRO A 230 11.39 11.39 4.00
CA PRO A 230 10.80 10.47 4.95
C PRO A 230 10.83 11.05 6.36
N ASN A 231 9.83 10.67 7.15
CA ASN A 231 9.81 10.95 8.58
C ASN A 231 10.99 10.25 9.27
N PRO A 232 11.58 10.87 10.32
CA PRO A 232 12.56 10.19 11.16
C PRO A 232 11.98 8.89 11.73
N GLN A 233 12.79 7.84 11.78
CA GLN A 233 12.40 6.61 12.46
C GLN A 233 12.34 6.83 13.98
N PRO A 234 11.41 6.19 14.69
CA PRO A 234 11.43 6.11 16.16
C PRO A 234 12.75 5.54 16.68
N GLU A 235 13.18 5.91 17.89
CA GLU A 235 14.46 5.47 18.48
C GLU A 235 14.59 3.93 18.49
N ASP A 236 13.51 3.23 18.86
CA ASP A 236 13.48 1.77 19.00
C ASP A 236 12.95 1.02 17.76
N TYR A 237 12.93 1.66 16.58
CA TYR A 237 12.31 1.08 15.37
C TYR A 237 12.80 -0.34 15.05
N LEU A 238 14.09 -0.66 15.30
CA LEU A 238 14.65 -2.00 15.06
C LEU A 238 14.08 -3.08 15.98
N LEU A 239 13.67 -2.74 17.20
CA LEU A 239 13.00 -3.66 18.13
C LEU A 239 11.58 -3.98 17.65
N TYR A 240 10.95 -3.01 16.97
CA TYR A 240 9.59 -3.09 16.47
C TYR A 240 9.56 -3.24 14.94
N TYR A 241 10.26 -4.27 14.44
CA TYR A 241 10.17 -4.75 13.05
C TYR A 241 10.57 -3.73 11.97
N GLY A 242 11.21 -2.62 12.33
CA GLY A 242 11.56 -1.53 11.43
C GLY A 242 10.39 -0.58 11.12
N PHE A 243 9.40 -0.49 12.01
CA PHE A 243 8.19 0.30 11.80
C PHE A 243 8.46 1.81 11.93
N SER A 244 7.89 2.60 11.01
CA SER A 244 7.69 4.04 11.22
C SER A 244 6.65 4.26 12.34
N SER A 245 6.56 5.48 12.87
CA SER A 245 5.49 5.84 13.83
C SER A 245 4.10 5.51 13.26
N PHE A 246 3.87 5.84 11.98
CA PHE A 246 2.62 5.51 11.30
C PHE A 246 2.34 4.00 11.32
N ALA A 247 3.34 3.17 11.00
CA ALA A 247 3.18 1.72 11.01
C ALA A 247 2.98 1.13 12.42
N MET A 248 3.47 1.77 13.48
CA MET A 248 3.17 1.37 14.86
C MET A 248 1.69 1.62 15.22
N GLU A 249 1.08 2.67 14.67
CA GLU A 249 -0.31 3.06 14.95
C GLU A 249 -1.34 2.17 14.22
N VAL A 250 -0.99 1.56 13.08
CA VAL A 250 -1.98 0.87 12.20
C VAL A 250 -2.66 -0.35 12.83
N ASN A 251 -2.05 -1.00 13.82
CA ASN A 251 -2.63 -2.17 14.49
C ASN A 251 -3.12 -1.87 15.91
N GLU A 252 -3.06 -0.61 16.35
CA GLU A 252 -3.60 -0.22 17.66
C GLU A 252 -5.12 -0.45 17.69
N LEU A 253 -5.62 -1.01 18.80
CA LEU A 253 -7.04 -1.25 19.02
C LEU A 253 -7.54 -0.49 20.28
N PRO A 254 -7.85 0.81 20.14
CA PRO A 254 -8.47 1.56 21.22
C PRO A 254 -9.82 0.94 21.65
N PRO A 255 -10.13 0.89 22.95
CA PRO A 255 -11.38 0.29 23.44
C PRO A 255 -12.66 0.93 22.88
N ASP A 256 -12.62 2.22 22.57
CA ASP A 256 -13.70 3.02 21.99
C ASP A 256 -13.86 2.81 20.48
N LEU A 257 -12.80 2.38 19.77
CA LEU A 257 -12.88 1.99 18.36
C LEU A 257 -13.59 0.64 18.19
N LYS A 258 -13.31 -0.33 19.08
CA LYS A 258 -13.75 -1.73 18.96
C LYS A 258 -15.25 -1.92 18.67
N PRO A 259 -16.19 -1.20 19.30
CA PRO A 259 -17.63 -1.36 19.02
C PRO A 259 -18.05 -1.03 17.59
N PHE A 260 -17.26 -0.23 16.86
CA PHE A 260 -17.56 0.19 15.47
C PHE A 260 -16.95 -0.73 14.41
N LEU A 261 -16.02 -1.60 14.80
CA LEU A 261 -15.32 -2.47 13.85
C LEU A 261 -16.21 -3.65 13.44
N PRO A 262 -16.20 -4.06 12.17
CA PRO A 262 -16.73 -5.37 11.81
C PRO A 262 -15.85 -6.45 12.45
N PRO A 263 -16.39 -7.64 12.77
CA PRO A 263 -15.60 -8.75 13.32
C PRO A 263 -14.53 -9.26 12.34
N THR A 264 -14.51 -8.76 11.11
CA THR A 264 -13.51 -9.03 10.09
C THR A 264 -12.33 -8.06 10.10
N ASP A 265 -12.32 -7.03 10.97
CA ASP A 265 -11.22 -6.07 11.04
C ASP A 265 -9.91 -6.72 11.51
N SER A 266 -8.81 -6.37 10.85
CA SER A 266 -7.49 -6.97 11.06
C SER A 266 -6.97 -6.78 12.49
N ARG A 267 -7.41 -5.73 13.21
CA ARG A 267 -7.04 -5.52 14.61
C ARG A 267 -7.60 -6.59 15.56
N LEU A 268 -8.67 -7.26 15.14
CA LEU A 268 -9.33 -8.34 15.88
C LEU A 268 -8.77 -9.72 15.52
N ARG A 269 -7.83 -9.78 14.56
CA ARG A 269 -7.21 -11.02 14.12
C ARG A 269 -6.23 -11.55 15.18
N PRO A 270 -6.49 -12.74 15.77
CA PRO A 270 -5.83 -13.13 17.02
C PRO A 270 -4.37 -13.59 16.86
N ASP A 271 -3.99 -14.26 15.77
CA ASP A 271 -2.59 -14.66 15.53
C ASP A 271 -1.68 -13.44 15.35
N GLN A 272 -2.15 -12.42 14.65
CA GLN A 272 -1.43 -11.17 14.47
C GLN A 272 -1.24 -10.43 15.81
N ARG A 273 -2.30 -10.33 16.63
CA ARG A 273 -2.22 -9.72 17.98
C ARG A 273 -1.27 -10.49 18.89
N MET A 274 -1.35 -11.82 18.90
CA MET A 274 -0.45 -12.66 19.71
C MET A 274 1.02 -12.43 19.33
N LEU A 275 1.33 -12.25 18.03
CA LEU A 275 2.69 -11.93 17.60
C LEU A 275 3.13 -10.56 18.13
N GLU A 276 2.25 -9.56 18.04
CA GLU A 276 2.49 -8.21 18.56
C GLU A 276 2.78 -8.21 20.06
N ASP A 277 2.06 -9.04 20.82
CA ASP A 277 2.23 -9.21 22.28
C ASP A 277 3.43 -10.11 22.66
N GLY A 278 4.25 -10.54 21.68
CA GLY A 278 5.42 -11.39 21.88
C GLY A 278 5.11 -12.87 22.14
N GLN A 279 3.86 -13.30 21.99
CA GLN A 279 3.40 -14.68 22.18
C GLN A 279 3.59 -15.52 20.91
N VAL A 280 4.85 -15.66 20.47
CA VAL A 280 5.20 -16.24 19.14
C VAL A 280 4.65 -17.66 18.94
N ASP A 281 4.76 -18.54 19.94
CA ASP A 281 4.31 -19.94 19.81
C ASP A 281 2.78 -20.04 19.70
N GLU A 282 2.05 -19.22 20.44
CA GLU A 282 0.58 -19.18 20.37
C GLU A 282 0.10 -18.52 19.08
N ALA A 283 0.82 -17.50 18.60
CA ALA A 283 0.58 -16.90 17.29
C ALA A 283 0.69 -17.95 16.17
N ASP A 284 1.72 -18.80 16.19
CA ASP A 284 1.90 -19.85 15.18
C ASP A 284 0.77 -20.88 15.20
N ARG A 285 0.38 -21.37 16.39
CA ARG A 285 -0.78 -22.27 16.53
C ARG A 285 -2.08 -21.64 16.06
N LYS A 286 -2.34 -20.39 16.45
CA LYS A 286 -3.56 -19.67 16.09
C LYS A 286 -3.61 -19.42 14.58
N LYS A 287 -2.47 -19.11 13.97
CA LYS A 287 -2.33 -18.92 12.53
C LYS A 287 -2.71 -20.18 11.76
N ASP A 288 -2.27 -21.36 12.21
CA ASP A 288 -2.65 -22.64 11.60
C ASP A 288 -4.17 -22.90 11.66
N ILE A 289 -4.80 -22.58 12.80
CA ILE A 289 -6.26 -22.69 12.98
C ILE A 289 -7.00 -21.79 11.97
N ILE A 290 -6.58 -20.53 11.85
CA ILE A 290 -7.20 -19.56 10.93
C ILE A 290 -7.03 -20.00 9.46
N GLU A 291 -5.84 -20.49 9.11
CA GLU A 291 -5.58 -21.02 7.77
C GLU A 291 -6.50 -22.22 7.47
N GLU A 292 -6.75 -23.10 8.44
CA GLU A 292 -7.63 -24.25 8.27
C GLU A 292 -9.11 -23.86 8.15
N ILE A 293 -9.59 -22.90 8.96
CA ILE A 293 -10.95 -22.34 8.84
C ILE A 293 -11.18 -21.80 7.42
N GLN A 294 -10.21 -21.06 6.88
CA GLN A 294 -10.29 -20.54 5.52
C GLN A 294 -10.31 -21.66 4.46
N ARG A 295 -9.51 -22.73 4.64
CA ARG A 295 -9.48 -23.88 3.73
C ARG A 295 -10.81 -24.62 3.72
N GLU A 296 -11.39 -24.89 4.89
CA GLU A 296 -12.69 -25.55 5.02
C GLU A 296 -13.82 -24.71 4.41
N ARG A 297 -13.87 -23.40 4.71
CA ARG A 297 -14.86 -22.52 4.11
C ARG A 297 -14.80 -22.51 2.58
N ARG A 298 -13.59 -22.56 2.01
CA ARG A 298 -13.41 -22.64 0.56
C ARG A 298 -13.90 -23.97 -0.01
N LYS A 299 -13.63 -25.08 0.67
CA LYS A 299 -14.16 -26.41 0.27
C LYS A 299 -15.68 -26.39 0.24
N GLU A 300 -16.33 -25.81 1.25
CA GLU A 300 -17.80 -25.72 1.33
C GLU A 300 -18.41 -24.80 0.25
N LEU A 301 -17.77 -23.69 -0.10
CA LEU A 301 -18.19 -22.87 -1.25
C LEU A 301 -18.05 -23.64 -2.56
N SER A 302 -16.92 -24.33 -2.76
CA SER A 302 -16.67 -25.13 -3.96
C SER A 302 -17.66 -26.28 -4.13
N LYS A 303 -18.06 -26.97 -3.04
CA LYS A 303 -19.09 -28.02 -3.08
C LYS A 303 -20.45 -27.50 -3.53
N ARG A 304 -20.77 -26.24 -3.22
CA ARG A 304 -22.01 -25.55 -3.64
C ARG A 304 -21.92 -24.90 -5.01
N GLY A 305 -20.74 -24.88 -5.64
CA GLY A 305 -20.53 -24.14 -6.89
C GLY A 305 -20.57 -22.62 -6.69
N GLU A 306 -20.35 -22.15 -5.48
CA GLU A 306 -20.36 -20.72 -5.12
C GLU A 306 -18.93 -20.19 -5.04
N GLU A 307 -18.77 -18.89 -5.34
CA GLU A 307 -17.54 -18.14 -5.08
C GLU A 307 -17.76 -17.16 -3.93
N HIS A 308 -16.68 -16.80 -3.24
CA HIS A 308 -16.75 -15.73 -2.25
C HIS A 308 -17.05 -14.40 -2.95
N VAL A 309 -18.06 -13.68 -2.47
CA VAL A 309 -18.39 -12.33 -2.91
C VAL A 309 -17.85 -11.34 -1.89
N PRO A 310 -16.89 -10.48 -2.26
CA PRO A 310 -16.40 -9.43 -1.37
C PRO A 310 -17.53 -8.48 -0.97
N ARG A 311 -17.50 -8.02 0.27
CA ARG A 311 -18.63 -7.29 0.88
C ARG A 311 -18.61 -5.81 0.53
N PHE A 312 -17.44 -5.20 0.44
CA PHE A 312 -17.28 -3.74 0.31
C PHE A 312 -16.67 -3.32 -1.03
N PHE A 313 -16.21 -4.29 -1.82
CA PHE A 313 -15.66 -4.05 -3.15
C PHE A 313 -16.39 -4.87 -4.21
N LYS A 314 -16.48 -4.31 -5.42
CA LYS A 314 -17.06 -4.96 -6.60
C LYS A 314 -16.05 -5.00 -7.73
N LYS A 315 -16.11 -6.08 -8.51
CA LYS A 315 -15.31 -6.22 -9.72
C LYS A 315 -15.84 -5.29 -10.81
N ALA A 316 -14.96 -4.57 -11.48
CA ALA A 316 -15.26 -3.66 -12.57
C ALA A 316 -14.19 -3.75 -13.67
N LYS A 317 -14.37 -2.96 -14.73
CA LYS A 317 -13.40 -2.74 -15.79
C LYS A 317 -12.92 -1.31 -15.75
N ASP A 318 -11.60 -1.10 -15.85
CA ASP A 318 -11.05 0.24 -16.02
C ASP A 318 -11.15 0.72 -17.48
N HIS A 319 -10.61 1.93 -17.75
CA HIS A 319 -10.60 2.53 -19.09
C HIS A 319 -9.82 1.72 -20.14
N CYS A 320 -8.92 0.83 -19.71
CA CYS A 320 -8.17 -0.09 -20.57
C CYS A 320 -8.82 -1.49 -20.68
N GLY A 321 -9.98 -1.72 -20.08
CA GLY A 321 -10.64 -3.03 -20.04
C GLY A 321 -10.02 -4.06 -19.09
N ARG A 322 -9.10 -3.64 -18.20
CA ARG A 322 -8.50 -4.49 -17.17
C ARG A 322 -9.48 -4.71 -16.03
N ASP A 323 -9.47 -5.91 -15.46
CA ASP A 323 -10.26 -6.19 -14.25
C ASP A 323 -9.69 -5.40 -13.06
N VAL A 324 -10.53 -4.63 -12.38
CA VAL A 324 -10.19 -3.87 -11.17
C VAL A 324 -11.22 -4.12 -10.08
N TRP A 325 -10.86 -3.82 -8.83
CA TRP A 325 -11.79 -3.82 -7.70
C TRP A 325 -12.02 -2.40 -7.21
N LEU A 326 -13.28 -1.98 -7.19
CA LEU A 326 -13.70 -0.65 -6.76
C LEU A 326 -14.60 -0.77 -5.53
N THR A 327 -14.55 0.22 -4.65
CA THR A 327 -15.51 0.32 -3.53
C THR A 327 -16.95 0.30 -4.06
N ASN A 328 -17.87 -0.24 -3.25
CA ASN A 328 -19.31 -0.15 -3.50
C ASN A 328 -19.99 0.93 -2.63
N ASP A 329 -19.22 1.74 -1.90
CA ASP A 329 -19.66 2.88 -1.08
C ASP A 329 -20.65 2.51 0.03
N THR A 330 -20.57 1.27 0.53
CA THR A 330 -21.43 0.76 1.60
C THR A 330 -20.76 0.72 2.97
N TYR A 331 -19.43 0.60 3.03
CA TYR A 331 -18.71 0.35 4.29
C TYR A 331 -19.01 1.40 5.37
N TRP A 332 -18.75 2.68 5.07
CA TRP A 332 -18.93 3.76 6.04
C TRP A 332 -20.39 3.95 6.45
N LYS A 333 -21.35 3.72 5.54
CA LYS A 333 -22.79 3.76 5.84
C LYS A 333 -23.21 2.66 6.80
N LEU A 334 -22.62 1.46 6.67
CA LEU A 334 -22.88 0.32 7.55
C LEU A 334 -22.16 0.43 8.89
N ARG A 335 -21.05 1.17 8.95
CA ARG A 335 -20.28 1.39 10.18
C ARG A 335 -21.00 2.30 11.18
N GLU A 336 -21.79 3.26 10.69
CA GLU A 336 -22.51 4.23 11.51
C GLU A 336 -23.34 3.57 12.62
N ASN A 337 -23.30 4.14 13.83
CA ASN A 337 -24.12 3.75 14.98
C ASN A 337 -24.09 2.23 15.29
N PRO A 338 -22.98 1.80 15.91
CA PRO A 338 -22.27 0.54 15.64
C PRO A 338 -23.01 -0.45 14.71
N GLY A 339 -23.15 -0.09 13.43
CA GLY A 339 -24.08 -0.79 12.54
C GLY A 339 -23.67 -2.23 12.24
N PHE A 340 -22.36 -2.56 12.28
CA PHE A 340 -21.90 -3.93 12.06
C PHE A 340 -22.39 -4.93 13.11
N ALA A 341 -22.68 -4.49 14.35
CA ALA A 341 -23.26 -5.33 15.39
C ALA A 341 -24.66 -5.85 15.01
N ASN A 342 -25.34 -5.17 14.09
CA ASN A 342 -26.71 -5.47 13.64
C ASN A 342 -26.74 -6.09 12.24
N THR A 343 -25.59 -6.52 11.70
CA THR A 343 -25.50 -7.15 10.38
C THR A 343 -25.00 -8.58 10.48
N GLU A 344 -25.38 -9.43 9.53
CA GLU A 344 -24.71 -10.71 9.36
C GLU A 344 -23.25 -10.47 8.96
N ASN A 345 -22.35 -11.10 9.71
CA ASN A 345 -20.91 -11.02 9.47
C ASN A 345 -20.34 -12.41 9.29
N ILE A 346 -19.34 -12.51 8.41
CA ILE A 346 -18.59 -13.75 8.21
C ILE A 346 -17.64 -13.98 9.38
N THR A 347 -17.58 -15.23 9.86
CA THR A 347 -16.58 -15.65 10.86
C THR A 347 -15.27 -16.00 10.15
N LEU A 348 -14.18 -15.38 10.60
CA LEU A 348 -12.83 -15.58 10.02
C LEU A 348 -11.86 -16.30 10.97
N TRP A 349 -12.10 -16.27 12.27
CA TRP A 349 -11.25 -16.85 13.32
C TRP A 349 -12.03 -17.27 14.56
#